data_AF-A0A368KKB4-F1
#
_entry.id   AF-A0A368KKB4-F1
#
_cell.length_a   1.000
_cell.length_b   1.000
_cell.length_c   1.000
_cell.angle_alpha   90.00
_cell.angle_beta   90.00
_cell.angle_gamma   90.00
#
_symmetry.space_group_name_H-M   'P 1'
#
loop_
_entity.id
_entity.type
_entity.pdbx_description
1 polymer ?
#
loop_
_entity_poly.entity_id
_entity_poly.type
_entity_poly.pdbx_seq_one_letter_code
_entity_poly.pdbx_strand_id
1 'polypeptide(L)'
;MFGNSMESDPLIAADQPLPLDQRHQFQLIHLLWLMTAVAFFCALAAPLIRAIEPGQHLTFLGLFVVQLAITGATVGYYSARRVQVIRSIGKRIGIGYPGTIPGKHWPKIISGVTLLAFALFQLTLAVVLTVAMPNEAAPIALAPFYAQLAFFTGSTLTQLFWGRSLGATEFFEKGIVRGAFELIQWETVTVRKSQFMEDRIVITVKPKLIYIDGLPTQMATWTTSLQVPEDLRDYLLARYPEGPKPQLKQISTAIAYSPER
;
A
#
# COMPACT_ATOMS: atom_id res chain seq x y z
N MET A 1 3.60 18.51 -27.38
CA MET A 1 2.43 19.26 -26.89
C MET A 1 1.64 18.35 -25.97
N PHE A 2 1.89 18.42 -24.67
CA PHE A 2 1.11 17.66 -23.67
C PHE A 2 0.27 18.67 -22.91
N GLY A 3 -1.02 18.67 -23.24
CA GLY A 3 -2.00 19.55 -22.63
C GLY A 3 -2.15 19.26 -21.15
N ASN A 4 -2.20 20.34 -20.38
CA ASN A 4 -2.69 20.39 -19.02
C ASN A 4 -3.99 19.59 -18.89
N SER A 5 -3.92 18.46 -18.20
CA SER A 5 -5.07 17.93 -17.47
C SER A 5 -4.64 17.75 -16.01
N MET A 6 -4.63 18.87 -15.27
CA MET A 6 -4.97 18.86 -13.85
C MET A 6 -6.39 18.28 -13.75
N GLU A 7 -6.52 16.97 -13.90
CA GLU A 7 -7.69 16.27 -13.40
C GLU A 7 -7.56 16.36 -11.89
N SER A 8 -8.39 17.23 -11.34
CA SER A 8 -8.43 17.63 -9.94
C SER A 8 -8.32 16.41 -9.05
N ASP A 9 -7.17 16.30 -8.38
CA ASP A 9 -7.06 15.46 -7.21
C ASP A 9 -8.20 15.87 -6.25
N PRO A 10 -9.06 14.94 -5.80
CA PRO A 10 -10.18 15.28 -4.93
C PRO A 10 -9.74 15.93 -3.61
N LEU A 11 -8.45 15.85 -3.27
CA LEU A 11 -7.84 16.53 -2.12
C LEU A 11 -7.32 17.95 -2.43
N ILE A 12 -7.12 18.31 -3.70
CA ILE A 12 -6.70 19.66 -4.14
C ILE A 12 -7.94 20.53 -4.44
N ALA A 13 -9.07 19.91 -4.81
CA ALA A 13 -10.33 20.59 -5.13
C ALA A 13 -11.17 21.02 -3.91
N ALA A 14 -10.66 20.86 -2.68
CA ALA A 14 -11.43 21.11 -1.46
C ALA A 14 -11.78 22.59 -1.21
N ASP A 15 -11.19 23.54 -1.94
CA ASP A 15 -11.47 24.97 -1.83
C ASP A 15 -12.54 25.48 -2.82
N GLN A 16 -13.09 24.62 -3.69
CA GLN A 16 -14.26 24.97 -4.48
C GLN A 16 -15.50 24.29 -3.85
N PRO A 17 -16.59 25.05 -3.55
CA PRO A 17 -17.84 24.42 -3.19
C PRO A 17 -18.32 23.61 -4.40
N LEU A 18 -18.06 22.30 -4.37
CA LEU A 18 -18.57 21.37 -5.38
C LEU A 18 -20.09 21.52 -5.42
N PRO A 19 -20.70 21.73 -6.60
CA PRO A 19 -22.15 21.72 -6.72
C PRO A 19 -22.65 20.36 -6.21
N LEU A 20 -23.61 20.40 -5.28
CA LEU A 20 -24.20 19.28 -4.55
C LEU A 20 -24.69 18.10 -5.44
N ASP A 21 -24.77 18.31 -6.75
CA ASP A 21 -25.26 17.35 -7.74
C ASP A 21 -24.23 16.35 -8.29
N GLN A 22 -22.91 16.55 -8.05
CA GLN A 22 -21.88 15.58 -8.45
C GLN A 22 -21.52 14.58 -7.34
N ARG A 23 -22.51 14.16 -6.55
CA ARG A 23 -22.37 12.90 -5.78
C ARG A 23 -22.27 11.78 -6.80
N HIS A 24 -21.05 11.29 -7.05
CA HIS A 24 -20.68 10.08 -7.81
C HIS A 24 -21.87 9.14 -7.97
N GLN A 25 -22.69 9.36 -9.00
CA GLN A 25 -23.87 8.53 -9.23
C GLN A 25 -23.33 7.19 -9.69
N PHE A 26 -23.62 6.14 -8.92
CA PHE A 26 -23.25 4.78 -9.26
C PHE A 26 -23.96 4.42 -10.57
N GLN A 27 -23.28 4.62 -11.70
CA GLN A 27 -23.85 4.37 -13.02
C GLN A 27 -24.20 2.89 -13.16
N LEU A 28 -25.27 2.59 -13.90
CA LEU A 28 -25.70 1.21 -14.19
C LEU A 28 -24.56 0.36 -14.74
N ILE A 29 -23.68 0.96 -15.55
CA ILE A 29 -22.50 0.29 -16.11
C ILE A 29 -21.51 -0.14 -15.02
N HIS A 30 -21.33 0.63 -13.94
CA HIS A 30 -20.48 0.25 -12.82
C HIS A 30 -21.06 -0.93 -12.04
N LEU A 31 -22.38 -0.97 -11.88
CA LEU A 31 -23.07 -2.12 -11.28
C LEU A 31 -22.93 -3.37 -12.15
N LEU A 32 -23.11 -3.24 -13.47
CA LEU A 32 -22.92 -4.34 -14.43
C LEU A 32 -21.50 -4.91 -14.33
N TRP A 33 -20.47 -4.06 -14.40
CA TRP A 33 -19.07 -4.47 -14.25
C TRP A 33 -18.81 -5.17 -12.91
N LEU A 34 -19.39 -4.65 -11.82
CA LEU A 34 -19.27 -5.26 -10.50
C LEU A 34 -19.91 -6.65 -10.47
N MET A 35 -21.15 -6.79 -10.97
CA MET A 35 -21.84 -8.08 -11.01
C MET A 35 -21.11 -9.09 -11.91
N THR A 36 -20.60 -8.66 -13.06
CA THR A 36 -19.80 -9.52 -13.95
C THR A 36 -18.51 -9.98 -13.27
N ALA A 37 -17.82 -9.07 -12.56
CA ALA A 37 -16.62 -9.43 -11.80
C ALA A 37 -16.96 -10.46 -10.71
N VAL A 38 -18.01 -10.23 -9.93
CA VAL A 38 -18.47 -11.18 -8.90
C VAL A 38 -18.82 -12.54 -9.50
N ALA A 39 -19.58 -12.57 -10.60
CA ALA A 39 -19.93 -13.81 -11.28
C ALA A 39 -18.70 -14.57 -11.78
N PHE A 40 -17.71 -13.86 -12.34
CA PHE A 40 -16.44 -14.45 -12.77
C PHE A 40 -15.66 -15.05 -11.59
N PHE A 41 -15.60 -14.34 -10.46
CA PHE A 41 -15.00 -14.86 -9.23
C PHE A 41 -15.72 -16.10 -8.70
N CYS A 42 -17.06 -16.10 -8.69
CA CYS A 42 -17.84 -17.27 -8.30
C CYS A 42 -17.57 -18.45 -9.23
N ALA A 43 -17.44 -18.22 -10.53
CA ALA A 43 -17.12 -19.28 -11.50
C ALA A 43 -15.72 -19.87 -11.27
N LEU A 44 -14.71 -19.04 -10.96
CA LEU A 44 -13.37 -19.50 -10.62
C LEU A 44 -13.31 -20.23 -9.26
N ALA A 45 -14.11 -19.78 -8.29
CA ALA A 45 -14.18 -20.39 -6.96
C ALA A 45 -15.00 -21.69 -6.93
N ALA A 46 -15.98 -21.85 -7.82
CA ALA A 46 -16.84 -23.03 -7.88
C ALA A 46 -16.10 -24.38 -7.95
N PRO A 47 -15.11 -24.59 -8.84
CA PRO A 47 -14.37 -25.86 -8.86
C PRO A 47 -13.57 -26.09 -7.57
N LEU A 48 -13.01 -25.02 -6.99
CA LEU A 48 -12.25 -25.09 -5.74
C LEU A 48 -13.12 -25.47 -4.54
N ILE A 49 -14.34 -24.92 -4.46
CA ILE A 49 -15.29 -25.25 -3.40
C ILE A 49 -15.80 -26.69 -3.55
N ARG A 50 -16.04 -27.15 -4.78
CA ARG A 50 -16.49 -28.53 -5.05
C ARG A 50 -15.45 -29.60 -4.69
N ALA A 51 -14.17 -29.23 -4.62
CA ALA A 51 -13.09 -30.14 -4.24
C ALA A 51 -13.02 -30.39 -2.71
N ILE A 52 -13.75 -29.61 -1.91
CA ILE A 52 -13.76 -29.73 -0.44
C ILE A 52 -14.77 -30.80 -0.03
N GLU A 53 -14.34 -31.72 0.84
CA GLU A 53 -15.24 -32.74 1.41
C GLU A 53 -16.41 -32.09 2.17
N PRO A 54 -17.64 -32.65 2.10
CA PRO A 54 -18.82 -32.07 2.74
C PRO A 54 -18.66 -31.79 4.25
N GLY A 55 -17.86 -32.59 4.95
CA GLY A 55 -17.58 -32.41 6.39
C GLY A 55 -16.73 -31.18 6.71
N GLN A 56 -16.00 -30.63 5.74
CA GLN A 56 -15.08 -29.50 5.94
C GLN A 56 -15.65 -28.16 5.48
N HIS A 57 -16.89 -28.14 4.95
CA HIS A 57 -17.54 -26.91 4.47
C HIS A 57 -17.76 -25.89 5.59
N LEU A 58 -18.07 -26.33 6.81
CA LEU A 58 -18.23 -25.45 7.96
C LEU A 58 -16.91 -24.77 8.36
N THR A 59 -15.80 -25.50 8.33
CA THR A 59 -14.45 -24.96 8.61
C THR A 59 -14.08 -23.92 7.57
N PHE A 60 -14.29 -24.21 6.29
CA PHE A 60 -14.05 -23.27 5.20
C PHE A 60 -14.91 -22.00 5.35
N LEU A 61 -16.20 -22.16 5.63
CA LEU A 61 -17.12 -21.03 5.86
C LEU A 61 -16.68 -20.18 7.06
N GLY A 62 -16.26 -20.81 8.16
CA GLY A 62 -15.73 -20.13 9.33
C GLY A 62 -14.49 -19.28 9.01
N LEU A 63 -13.51 -19.86 8.31
CA LEU A 63 -12.31 -19.14 7.87
C LEU A 63 -12.66 -17.96 6.96
N PHE A 64 -13.58 -18.16 6.03
CA PHE A 64 -14.05 -17.11 5.12
C PHE A 64 -14.72 -15.95 5.86
N VAL A 65 -15.61 -16.23 6.82
CA VAL A 65 -16.27 -15.21 7.65
C VAL A 65 -15.25 -14.44 8.49
N VAL A 66 -14.29 -15.13 9.10
CA VAL A 66 -13.21 -14.49 9.88
C VAL A 66 -12.38 -13.56 8.99
N GLN A 67 -12.03 -13.97 7.78
CA GLN A 67 -11.29 -13.13 6.84
C GLN A 67 -12.10 -11.90 6.43
N LEU A 68 -13.39 -12.04 6.10
CA LEU A 68 -14.25 -10.90 5.80
C LEU A 68 -14.32 -9.92 6.98
N ALA A 69 -14.47 -10.43 8.21
CA ALA A 69 -14.51 -9.63 9.41
C ALA A 69 -13.19 -8.86 9.63
N ILE A 70 -12.04 -9.52 9.51
CA ILE A 70 -10.72 -8.89 9.69
C ILE A 70 -10.46 -7.87 8.58
N THR A 71 -10.74 -8.21 7.32
CA THR A 71 -10.60 -7.27 6.20
C THR A 71 -11.49 -6.06 6.39
N GLY A 72 -12.77 -6.23 6.76
CA GLY A 72 -13.69 -5.13 7.04
C GLY A 72 -13.23 -4.24 8.20
N ALA A 73 -12.83 -4.85 9.32
CA ALA A 73 -12.28 -4.14 10.47
C ALA A 73 -11.02 -3.34 10.11
N THR A 74 -10.13 -3.94 9.30
CA THR A 74 -8.90 -3.30 8.82
C THR A 74 -9.21 -2.12 7.91
N VAL A 75 -10.20 -2.25 7.02
CA VAL A 75 -10.65 -1.15 6.15
C VAL A 75 -11.23 0.00 6.96
N GLY A 76 -12.07 -0.30 7.95
CA GLY A 76 -12.61 0.69 8.87
C GLY A 76 -11.52 1.41 9.66
N TYR A 77 -10.60 0.65 10.27
CA TYR A 77 -9.48 1.18 11.06
C TYR A 77 -8.58 2.13 10.23
N TYR A 78 -8.11 1.69 9.06
CA TYR A 78 -7.24 2.52 8.24
C TYR A 78 -7.95 3.70 7.58
N SER A 79 -9.25 3.57 7.28
CA SER A 79 -10.04 4.71 6.80
C SER A 79 -10.21 5.77 7.89
N ALA A 80 -10.49 5.37 9.13
CA ALA A 80 -10.55 6.30 10.26
C ALA A 80 -9.20 6.98 10.50
N ARG A 81 -8.11 6.21 10.46
CA ARG A 81 -6.74 6.74 10.57
C ARG A 81 -6.42 7.74 9.44
N ARG A 82 -6.82 7.45 8.20
CA ARG A 82 -6.65 8.36 7.06
C ARG A 82 -7.34 9.69 7.30
N VAL A 83 -8.57 9.68 7.79
CA VAL A 83 -9.32 10.91 8.13
C VAL A 83 -8.60 11.70 9.23
N GLN A 84 -8.08 11.04 10.26
CA GLN A 84 -7.31 11.70 11.33
C GLN A 84 -6.01 12.32 10.81
N VAL A 85 -5.30 11.63 9.92
CA VAL A 85 -4.06 12.13 9.31
C VAL A 85 -4.34 13.34 8.42
N ILE A 86 -5.34 13.28 7.53
CA ILE A 86 -5.69 14.41 6.66
C ILE A 86 -6.03 15.65 7.50
N ARG A 87 -6.76 15.49 8.61
CA ARG A 87 -7.12 16.61 9.49
C ARG A 87 -5.92 17.27 10.16
N SER A 88 -4.86 16.52 10.45
CA SER A 88 -3.71 17.05 11.20
C SER A 88 -2.58 17.58 10.31
N ILE A 89 -2.40 17.01 9.11
CA ILE A 89 -1.17 17.13 8.32
C ILE A 89 -1.11 18.32 7.35
N GLY A 90 -2.24 18.98 7.07
CA GLY A 90 -2.32 20.13 6.18
C GLY A 90 -2.53 19.76 4.70
N LYS A 91 -2.26 20.70 3.79
CA LYS A 91 -2.50 20.52 2.35
C LYS A 91 -1.56 19.49 1.75
N ARG A 92 -2.07 18.72 0.78
CA ARG A 92 -1.25 17.78 0.00
C ARG A 92 -0.45 18.54 -1.07
N ILE A 93 0.87 18.34 -1.05
CA ILE A 93 1.83 18.94 -1.98
C ILE A 93 1.99 18.06 -3.23
N GLY A 94 2.01 16.73 -3.08
CA GLY A 94 2.20 15.82 -4.22
C GLY A 94 2.20 14.33 -3.88
N ILE A 95 2.55 13.49 -4.87
CA ILE A 95 2.77 12.03 -4.71
C ILE A 95 4.09 11.67 -5.38
N GLY A 96 4.83 10.77 -4.74
CA GLY A 96 5.94 10.03 -5.34
C GLY A 96 5.67 8.53 -5.34
N TYR A 97 6.18 7.85 -6.35
CA TYR A 97 5.91 6.42 -6.54
C TYR A 97 7.19 5.58 -6.54
N PRO A 98 7.14 4.37 -5.95
CA PRO A 98 8.25 3.44 -6.04
C PRO A 98 8.26 2.80 -7.44
N GLY A 99 9.33 3.01 -8.19
CA GLY A 99 9.47 2.46 -9.54
C GLY A 99 9.14 3.45 -10.66
N THR A 100 9.18 2.97 -11.90
CA THR A 100 8.92 3.78 -13.09
C THR A 100 7.44 3.70 -13.46
N ILE A 101 6.79 4.84 -13.62
CA ILE A 101 5.40 4.92 -14.07
C ILE A 101 5.37 5.26 -15.56
N PRO A 102 5.12 4.30 -16.45
CA PRO A 102 4.99 4.55 -17.89
C PRO A 102 3.72 5.33 -18.27
N GLY A 103 2.72 5.44 -17.37
CA GLY A 103 1.51 6.22 -17.63
C GLY A 103 0.61 6.43 -16.43
N LYS A 104 -0.26 7.46 -16.50
CA LYS A 104 -1.15 7.92 -15.42
C LYS A 104 -2.02 6.83 -14.79
N HIS A 105 -2.50 5.88 -15.60
CA HIS A 105 -3.38 4.79 -15.13
C HIS A 105 -2.62 3.55 -14.67
N TRP A 106 -1.32 3.46 -14.96
CA TRP A 106 -0.50 2.28 -14.69
C TRP A 106 -0.48 1.86 -13.21
N PRO A 107 -0.37 2.79 -12.23
CA PRO A 107 -0.40 2.41 -10.82
C PRO A 107 -1.74 1.81 -10.38
N LYS A 108 -2.86 2.25 -10.99
CA LYS A 108 -4.19 1.69 -10.72
C LYS A 108 -4.34 0.29 -11.31
N ILE A 109 -3.85 0.09 -12.53
CA ILE A 109 -3.86 -1.23 -13.20
C ILE A 109 -3.02 -2.23 -12.40
N ILE A 110 -1.78 -1.89 -12.06
CA ILE A 110 -0.92 -2.76 -11.24
C ILE A 110 -1.62 -3.11 -9.93
N SER A 111 -2.13 -2.12 -9.22
CA SER A 111 -2.76 -2.37 -7.91
C SER A 111 -3.99 -3.27 -8.02
N GLY A 112 -4.80 -3.12 -9.09
CA GLY A 112 -5.94 -4.00 -9.36
C GLY A 112 -5.52 -5.43 -9.70
N VAL A 113 -4.51 -5.60 -10.55
CA VAL A 113 -3.95 -6.92 -10.88
C VAL A 113 -3.33 -7.59 -9.66
N THR A 114 -2.59 -6.83 -8.84
CA THR A 114 -2.00 -7.32 -7.59
C THR A 114 -3.09 -7.77 -6.62
N LEU A 115 -4.15 -6.99 -6.42
CA LEU A 115 -5.28 -7.40 -5.60
C LEU A 115 -5.96 -8.68 -6.10
N LEU A 116 -6.18 -8.78 -7.42
CA LEU A 116 -6.76 -9.97 -8.04
C LEU A 116 -5.89 -11.21 -7.78
N ALA A 117 -4.58 -11.10 -8.01
CA ALA A 117 -3.63 -12.16 -7.74
C ALA A 117 -3.61 -12.56 -6.27
N PHE A 118 -3.64 -11.59 -5.35
CA PHE A 118 -3.73 -11.84 -3.90
C PHE A 118 -5.04 -12.54 -3.51
N ALA A 119 -6.18 -12.14 -4.09
CA ALA A 119 -7.46 -12.79 -3.82
C ALA A 119 -7.48 -14.26 -4.28
N LEU A 120 -6.96 -14.53 -5.48
CA LEU A 120 -6.83 -15.90 -5.99
C LEU A 120 -5.86 -16.74 -5.17
N PHE A 121 -4.74 -16.15 -4.75
CA PHE A 121 -3.77 -16.81 -3.86
C PHE A 121 -4.40 -17.15 -2.51
N GLN A 122 -5.14 -16.22 -1.90
CA GLN A 122 -5.85 -16.46 -0.63
C GLN A 122 -6.89 -17.56 -0.74
N LEU A 123 -7.68 -17.56 -1.81
CA LEU A 123 -8.67 -18.61 -2.06
C LEU A 123 -8.00 -19.98 -2.27
N THR A 124 -6.93 -20.02 -3.06
CA THR A 124 -6.17 -21.26 -3.31
C THR A 124 -5.57 -21.78 -2.02
N LEU A 125 -4.96 -20.90 -1.21
CA LEU A 125 -4.41 -21.26 0.09
C LEU A 125 -5.50 -21.79 1.03
N ALA A 126 -6.66 -21.12 1.11
CA ALA A 126 -7.77 -21.59 1.94
C ALA A 126 -8.21 -23.01 1.57
N VAL A 127 -8.30 -23.31 0.27
CA VAL A 127 -8.68 -24.64 -0.24
C VAL A 127 -7.61 -25.67 0.07
N VAL A 128 -6.33 -25.37 -0.20
CA VAL A 128 -5.22 -26.26 0.11
C VAL A 128 -5.16 -26.56 1.60
N LEU A 129 -5.33 -25.56 2.47
CA LEU A 129 -5.33 -25.77 3.91
C LEU A 129 -6.49 -26.62 4.39
N THR A 130 -7.66 -26.46 3.77
CA THR A 130 -8.84 -27.26 4.11
C THR A 130 -8.68 -28.72 3.68
N VAL A 131 -8.16 -28.96 2.47
CA VAL A 131 -8.00 -30.32 1.90
C VAL A 131 -6.77 -31.06 2.45
N ALA A 132 -5.63 -30.39 2.62
CA ALA A 132 -4.37 -31.04 2.97
C ALA A 132 -4.21 -31.37 4.46
N MET A 133 -5.05 -30.80 5.33
CA MET A 133 -4.91 -30.96 6.78
C MET A 133 -6.19 -31.52 7.42
N PRO A 134 -6.35 -32.85 7.49
CA PRO A 134 -7.54 -33.50 8.03
C PRO A 134 -7.68 -33.41 9.56
N ASN A 135 -6.73 -32.80 10.27
CA ASN A 135 -6.76 -32.67 11.73
C ASN A 135 -7.53 -31.41 12.18
N GLU A 136 -8.47 -31.57 13.12
CA GLU A 136 -9.31 -30.47 13.65
C GLU A 136 -8.52 -29.31 14.29
N ALA A 137 -7.29 -29.55 14.73
CA ALA A 137 -6.43 -28.52 15.32
C ALA A 137 -5.67 -27.66 14.28
N ALA A 138 -5.55 -28.13 13.04
CA ALA A 138 -4.75 -27.47 12.01
C ALA A 138 -5.32 -26.12 11.50
N PRO A 139 -6.64 -25.94 11.34
CA PRO A 139 -7.22 -24.64 10.97
C PRO A 139 -6.93 -23.56 12.02
N ILE A 140 -6.90 -23.91 13.30
CA ILE A 140 -6.60 -22.98 14.41
C ILE A 140 -5.13 -22.57 14.38
N ALA A 141 -4.23 -23.53 14.16
CA ALA A 141 -2.79 -23.26 14.08
C ALA A 141 -2.42 -22.31 12.92
N LEU A 142 -3.19 -22.33 11.83
CA LEU A 142 -2.94 -21.51 10.65
C LEU A 142 -3.81 -20.25 10.55
N ALA A 143 -4.81 -20.10 11.42
CA ALA A 143 -5.64 -18.91 11.55
C ALA A 143 -4.82 -17.60 11.66
N PRO A 144 -3.67 -17.54 12.38
CA PRO A 144 -2.86 -16.33 12.42
C PRO A 144 -2.31 -15.89 11.05
N PHE A 145 -1.87 -16.83 10.22
CA PHE A 145 -1.39 -16.53 8.87
C PHE A 145 -2.53 -16.03 7.97
N TYR A 146 -3.71 -16.64 8.11
CA TYR A 146 -4.91 -16.22 7.38
C TYR A 146 -5.39 -14.83 7.82
N ALA A 147 -5.37 -14.56 9.12
CA ALA A 147 -5.65 -13.25 9.69
C ALA A 147 -4.67 -12.18 9.19
N GLN A 148 -3.38 -12.51 9.13
CA GLN A 148 -2.35 -11.61 8.61
C GLN A 148 -2.60 -11.29 7.13
N LEU A 149 -2.95 -12.29 6.32
CA LEU A 149 -3.33 -12.11 4.92
C LEU A 149 -4.58 -11.23 4.78
N ALA A 150 -5.61 -11.46 5.59
CA ALA A 150 -6.82 -10.65 5.63
C ALA A 150 -6.54 -9.18 5.99
N PHE A 151 -5.61 -8.95 6.92
CA PHE A 151 -5.14 -7.62 7.31
C PHE A 151 -4.39 -6.94 6.16
N PHE A 152 -3.48 -7.64 5.48
CA PHE A 152 -2.79 -7.11 4.30
C PHE A 152 -3.77 -6.73 3.19
N THR A 153 -4.76 -7.58 2.89
CA THR A 153 -5.83 -7.28 1.93
C THR A 153 -6.59 -6.04 2.33
N GLY A 154 -7.03 -5.94 3.59
CA GLY A 154 -7.74 -4.78 4.10
C GLY A 154 -6.94 -3.49 3.96
N SER A 155 -5.65 -3.51 4.32
CA SER A 155 -4.76 -2.35 4.20
C SER A 155 -4.55 -1.90 2.75
N THR A 156 -4.48 -2.85 1.82
CA THR A 156 -4.32 -2.58 0.38
C THR A 156 -5.61 -2.04 -0.24
N LEU A 157 -6.74 -2.68 0.06
CA LEU A 157 -8.05 -2.25 -0.40
C LEU A 157 -8.36 -0.83 0.08
N THR A 158 -7.98 -0.51 1.32
CA THR A 158 -8.13 0.84 1.85
C THR A 158 -7.30 1.85 1.08
N GLN A 159 -6.02 1.56 0.79
CA GLN A 159 -5.19 2.45 -0.02
C GLN A 159 -5.85 2.73 -1.38
N LEU A 160 -6.39 1.71 -2.04
CA LEU A 160 -7.05 1.85 -3.33
C LEU A 160 -8.38 2.61 -3.25
N PHE A 161 -9.18 2.37 -2.21
CA PHE A 161 -10.41 3.10 -1.96
C PHE A 161 -10.15 4.61 -1.82
N TRP A 162 -9.04 4.99 -1.19
CA TRP A 162 -8.58 6.37 -1.07
C TRP A 162 -7.78 6.87 -2.28
N GLY A 163 -7.84 6.17 -3.42
CA GLY A 163 -7.20 6.58 -4.68
C GLY A 163 -5.67 6.50 -4.67
N ARG A 164 -5.08 5.86 -3.67
CA ARG A 164 -3.64 5.74 -3.48
C ARG A 164 -3.14 4.42 -4.04
N SER A 165 -2.07 4.48 -4.82
CA SER A 165 -1.42 3.29 -5.35
C SER A 165 -0.55 2.62 -4.29
N LEU A 166 -0.42 1.29 -4.40
CA LEU A 166 0.42 0.51 -3.50
C LEU A 166 1.85 1.07 -3.45
N GLY A 167 2.32 1.36 -2.23
CA GLY A 167 3.68 1.84 -1.99
C GLY A 167 3.93 3.30 -2.37
N ALA A 168 2.97 4.00 -2.98
CA ALA A 168 3.09 5.44 -3.23
C ALA A 168 3.34 6.18 -1.91
N THR A 169 4.05 7.30 -1.95
CA THR A 169 4.28 8.20 -0.81
C THR A 169 3.62 9.53 -1.13
N GLU A 170 2.78 10.01 -0.23
CA GLU A 170 2.13 11.31 -0.39
C GLU A 170 2.87 12.36 0.42
N PHE A 171 3.08 13.53 -0.17
CA PHE A 171 3.76 14.66 0.44
C PHE A 171 2.74 15.68 0.90
N PHE A 172 2.85 16.14 2.13
CA PHE A 172 1.99 17.14 2.75
C PHE A 172 2.85 18.23 3.42
N GLU A 173 2.21 19.34 3.78
CA GLU A 173 2.88 20.48 4.42
C GLU A 173 3.65 20.11 5.69
N LYS A 174 3.07 19.25 6.55
CA LYS A 174 3.67 18.88 7.84
C LYS A 174 4.42 17.54 7.83
N GLY A 175 4.46 16.83 6.71
CA GLY A 175 5.19 15.58 6.61
C GLY A 175 4.86 14.76 5.38
N ILE A 176 5.28 13.50 5.40
CA ILE A 176 4.95 12.51 4.38
C ILE A 176 4.01 11.46 4.97
N VAL A 177 3.14 10.91 4.14
CA VAL A 177 2.28 9.78 4.51
C VAL A 177 2.70 8.58 3.69
N ARG A 178 3.06 7.48 4.36
CA ARG A 178 3.49 6.21 3.75
C ARG A 178 2.54 5.05 4.07
N GLY A 179 2.50 4.06 3.18
CA GLY A 179 1.84 2.76 3.39
C GLY A 179 0.39 2.91 3.82
N ALA A 180 0.02 2.23 4.91
CA ALA A 180 -1.30 2.28 5.50
C ALA A 180 -1.51 3.52 6.39
N PHE A 181 -1.26 4.69 5.80
CA PHE A 181 -1.47 6.02 6.39
C PHE A 181 -0.63 6.30 7.65
N GLU A 182 0.63 5.92 7.61
CA GLU A 182 1.60 6.33 8.61
C GLU A 182 2.12 7.74 8.28
N LEU A 183 1.91 8.67 9.21
CA LEU A 183 2.43 10.04 9.13
C LEU A 183 3.85 10.07 9.68
N ILE A 184 4.79 10.52 8.85
CA ILE A 184 6.19 10.77 9.21
C ILE A 184 6.44 12.27 9.03
N GLN A 185 6.81 12.94 10.11
CA GLN A 185 7.00 14.39 10.09
C GLN A 185 8.32 14.77 9.41
N TRP A 186 8.39 15.96 8.82
CA TRP A 186 9.55 16.39 8.03
C TRP A 186 10.86 16.44 8.83
N GLU A 187 10.82 16.61 10.15
CA GLU A 187 12.00 16.72 11.01
C GLU A 187 12.84 15.43 11.02
N THR A 188 12.21 14.28 10.74
CA THR A 188 12.89 12.99 10.65
C THR A 188 13.23 12.57 9.23
N VAL A 189 12.94 13.40 8.22
CA VAL A 189 13.07 13.06 6.81
C VAL A 189 14.17 13.90 6.16
N THR A 190 15.03 13.25 5.39
CA THR A 190 15.97 13.93 4.48
C THR A 190 15.68 13.55 3.04
N VAL A 191 15.84 14.51 2.13
CA VAL A 191 15.63 14.33 0.70
C VAL A 191 16.92 14.62 -0.05
N ARG A 192 17.29 13.73 -0.97
CA ARG A 192 18.42 13.92 -1.88
C ARG A 192 18.04 13.51 -3.29
N LYS A 193 18.75 14.05 -4.30
CA LYS A 193 18.61 13.57 -5.67
C LYS A 193 19.20 12.15 -5.77
N SER A 194 18.55 11.26 -6.50
CA SER A 194 19.10 9.94 -6.78
C SER A 194 20.35 10.06 -7.64
N GLN A 195 21.37 9.24 -7.34
CA GLN A 195 22.61 9.18 -8.12
C GLN A 195 22.48 8.33 -9.39
N PHE A 196 21.44 7.48 -9.45
CA PHE A 196 21.27 6.51 -10.53
C PHE A 196 20.17 6.91 -11.54
N MET A 197 19.25 7.78 -11.14
CA MET A 197 18.07 8.15 -11.94
C MET A 197 17.71 9.61 -11.69
N GLU A 198 17.70 10.44 -12.73
CA GLU A 198 17.55 11.90 -12.58
C GLU A 198 16.14 12.35 -12.20
N ASP A 199 15.14 11.55 -12.55
CA ASP A 199 13.71 11.75 -12.28
C ASP A 199 13.30 11.31 -10.86
N ARG A 200 14.28 10.92 -10.03
CA ARG A 200 14.02 10.36 -8.70
C ARG A 200 14.67 11.14 -7.58
N ILE A 201 13.93 11.20 -6.48
CA ILE A 201 14.46 11.57 -5.17
C ILE A 201 14.68 10.30 -4.35
N VAL A 202 15.63 10.38 -3.43
CA VAL A 202 15.82 9.40 -2.38
C VAL A 202 15.41 10.06 -1.07
N ILE A 203 14.48 9.41 -0.39
CA ILE A 203 14.02 9.80 0.93
C ILE A 203 14.65 8.87 1.95
N THR A 204 15.26 9.45 2.98
CA THR A 204 15.76 8.73 4.14
C THR A 204 15.03 9.21 5.38
N VAL A 205 14.38 8.28 6.08
CA VAL A 205 13.78 8.52 7.38
C VAL A 205 14.79 8.12 8.44
N LYS A 206 15.20 9.10 9.25
CA LYS A 206 16.13 8.92 10.35
C LYS A 206 15.51 8.00 11.41
N PRO A 207 16.33 7.16 12.06
CA PRO A 207 15.84 6.30 13.12
C PRO A 207 15.30 7.14 14.27
N LYS A 208 14.10 6.80 14.74
CA LYS A 208 13.49 7.42 15.92
C LYS A 208 13.42 6.39 17.04
N LEU A 209 13.83 6.79 18.23
CA LEU A 209 13.57 6.02 19.45
C LEU A 209 12.09 6.19 19.80
N ILE A 210 11.37 5.08 19.80
CA ILE A 210 10.01 4.98 20.32
C ILE A 210 10.04 4.13 21.58
N TYR A 211 9.25 4.51 22.59
CA TYR A 211 9.12 3.70 23.81
C TYR A 211 7.84 2.89 23.69
N ILE A 212 7.98 1.57 23.60
CA ILE A 212 6.87 0.62 23.63
C ILE A 212 6.96 -0.10 24.97
N ASP A 213 5.93 0.01 25.80
CA ASP A 213 5.89 -0.57 27.15
C ASP A 213 7.11 -0.20 28.02
N GLY A 214 7.59 1.04 27.87
CA GLY A 214 8.74 1.57 28.60
C GLY A 214 10.11 1.15 28.06
N LEU A 215 10.17 0.28 27.05
CA LEU A 215 11.43 -0.15 26.43
C LEU A 215 11.77 0.71 25.20
N PRO A 216 13.00 1.27 25.12
CA PRO A 216 13.44 2.02 23.96
C PRO A 216 13.60 1.09 22.77
N THR A 217 12.70 1.19 21.81
CA THR A 217 12.76 0.50 20.51
C THR A 217 13.21 1.50 19.45
N GLN A 218 14.33 1.21 18.78
CA GLN A 218 14.80 2.05 17.68
C GLN A 218 14.05 1.66 16.40
N MET A 219 13.29 2.58 15.81
CA MET A 219 12.76 2.36 14.47
C MET A 219 13.92 2.34 13.48
N ALA A 220 13.95 1.31 12.62
CA ALA A 220 14.98 1.16 11.61
C ALA A 220 15.01 2.36 10.65
N THR A 221 16.22 2.74 10.22
CA THR A 221 16.39 3.70 9.14
C THR A 221 15.72 3.14 7.89
N TRP A 222 14.87 3.95 7.27
CA TRP A 222 14.21 3.57 6.02
C TRP A 222 14.64 4.50 4.90
N THR A 223 15.14 3.91 3.81
CA THR A 223 15.52 4.65 2.61
C THR A 223 14.75 4.11 1.42
N THR A 224 14.19 5.00 0.62
CA THR A 224 13.50 4.63 -0.62
C THR A 224 13.82 5.59 -1.75
N SER A 225 13.73 5.11 -2.99
CA SER A 225 13.80 5.95 -4.18
C SER A 225 12.40 6.09 -4.76
N LEU A 226 11.97 7.35 -4.95
CA LEU A 226 10.66 7.69 -5.47
C LEU A 226 10.81 8.50 -6.75
N GLN A 227 10.04 8.14 -7.76
CA GLN A 227 9.80 8.98 -8.93
C GLN A 227 8.79 10.07 -8.54
N VAL A 228 9.13 11.33 -8.83
CA VAL A 228 8.31 12.51 -8.53
C VAL A 228 8.33 13.48 -9.73
N PRO A 229 7.27 14.28 -9.94
CA PRO A 229 7.29 15.35 -10.92
C PRO A 229 8.44 16.34 -10.69
N GLU A 230 8.96 16.96 -11.74
CA GLU A 230 10.13 17.84 -11.65
C GLU A 230 9.91 19.03 -10.71
N ASP A 231 8.76 19.71 -10.80
CA ASP A 231 8.41 20.82 -9.91
C ASP A 231 8.41 20.42 -8.43
N LEU A 232 7.89 19.21 -8.14
CA LEU A 232 7.85 18.66 -6.78
C LEU A 232 9.25 18.26 -6.32
N ARG A 233 10.05 17.66 -7.20
CA ARG A 233 11.45 17.31 -6.91
C ARG A 233 12.22 18.55 -6.46
N ASP A 234 12.15 19.60 -7.26
CA ASP A 234 12.96 20.80 -7.05
C ASP A 234 12.50 21.55 -5.79
N TYR A 235 11.18 21.61 -5.56
CA TYR A 235 10.61 22.10 -4.30
C TYR A 235 11.12 21.32 -3.07
N LEU A 236 11.07 19.98 -3.11
CA LEU A 236 11.46 19.14 -1.99
C LEU A 236 12.97 19.22 -1.70
N LEU A 237 13.80 19.28 -2.75
CA LEU A 237 15.25 19.42 -2.61
C LEU A 237 15.65 20.79 -2.04
N ALA A 238 14.96 21.86 -2.44
CA ALA A 238 15.22 23.19 -1.91
C ALA A 238 14.81 23.32 -0.43
N ARG A 239 13.70 22.68 -0.04
CA ARG A 239 13.10 22.85 1.29
C ARG A 239 13.62 21.88 2.36
N TYR A 240 13.95 20.65 1.97
CA TYR A 240 14.37 19.57 2.88
C TYR A 240 15.68 18.91 2.45
N PRO A 241 16.75 19.69 2.19
CA PRO A 241 18.01 19.13 1.73
C PRO A 241 18.62 18.21 2.79
N GLU A 242 19.23 17.12 2.33
CA GLU A 242 20.17 16.37 3.16
C GLU A 242 21.28 17.32 3.62
N GLY A 243 21.54 17.34 4.94
CA GLY A 243 22.69 18.06 5.50
C GLY A 243 24.01 17.56 4.91
N PRO A 244 25.16 18.20 5.23
CA PRO A 244 26.45 17.85 4.65
C PRO A 244 26.70 16.34 4.73
N LYS A 245 26.99 15.75 3.56
CA LYS A 245 27.11 14.31 3.37
C LYS A 245 28.00 13.69 4.45
N PRO A 246 27.60 12.60 5.14
CA PRO A 246 28.61 11.67 5.62
C PRO A 246 29.37 11.20 4.38
N GLN A 247 30.68 11.45 4.36
CA GLN A 247 31.54 11.01 3.27
C GLN A 247 31.36 9.50 3.12
N LEU A 248 30.79 9.06 2.01
CA LEU A 248 30.85 7.67 1.54
C LEU A 248 32.31 7.37 1.15
N LYS A 249 33.18 7.28 2.15
CA LYS A 249 34.43 6.53 2.10
C LYS A 249 34.20 5.32 2.99
N GLN A 250 34.46 4.14 2.45
CA GLN A 250 34.17 2.81 3.02
C GLN A 250 32.67 2.48 2.85
N ILE A 251 32.26 1.62 1.94
CA ILE A 251 32.64 0.22 1.83
C ILE A 251 32.84 -0.12 0.34
N SER A 252 34.08 -0.16 -0.11
CA SER A 252 34.46 -1.02 -1.23
C SER A 252 34.73 -2.38 -0.60
N THR A 253 33.71 -3.21 -0.45
CA THR A 253 33.93 -4.65 -0.34
C THR A 253 34.36 -5.10 -1.74
N ALA A 254 35.64 -4.84 -2.03
CA ALA A 254 36.39 -5.67 -2.95
C ALA A 254 36.34 -7.07 -2.34
N ILE A 255 35.39 -7.88 -2.81
CA ILE A 255 35.49 -9.33 -2.72
C ILE A 255 36.66 -9.68 -3.66
N ALA A 256 37.87 -9.51 -3.15
CA ALA A 256 39.05 -10.13 -3.72
C ALA A 256 38.95 -11.62 -3.39
N TYR A 257 38.34 -12.37 -4.29
CA TYR A 257 38.59 -13.80 -4.39
C TYR A 257 40.09 -13.96 -4.69
N SER A 258 40.86 -14.37 -3.69
CA SER A 258 42.21 -14.88 -3.87
C SER A 258 42.13 -16.41 -3.83
N PRO A 259 42.30 -17.13 -4.96
CA PRO A 259 42.38 -18.57 -4.96
C PRO A 259 43.85 -19.00 -4.88
N GLU A 260 44.34 -19.29 -3.68
CA GLU A 260 45.58 -20.04 -3.44
C GLU A 260 45.41 -20.77 -2.11
N ARG A 261 45.80 -22.03 -1.90
CA ARG A 261 46.41 -23.10 -2.68
C ARG A 261 46.13 -24.39 -1.92
#